data_AF-A0A846D6W3-F1
#
_entry.id   AF-A0A846D6W3-F1
#
_cell.length_a   1.000
_cell.length_b   1.000
_cell.length_c   1.000
_cell.angle_alpha   90.00
_cell.angle_beta   90.00
_cell.angle_gamma   90.00
#
_symmetry.space_group_name_H-M   'P 1'
#
loop_
_entity.id
_entity.type
_entity.pdbx_description
1 polymer ?
#
loop_
_entity_poly.entity_id
_entity_poly.type
_entity_poly.pdbx_seq_one_letter_code
_entity_poly.pdbx_strand_id
1 'polypeptide(L)' 'MFVTKSRYPVRSGDVELDIIDLIHGICQKHRCLLKEAKGDLVKNDQIHLLIDLAPDVLISTKIREITI' A
#
# COMPACT_ATOMS: atom_id res chain seq x y z
N MET A 1 3.01 -4.92 -4.76
CA MET A 1 3.30 -3.73 -5.59
C MET A 1 2.00 -3.29 -6.22
N PHE A 2 1.65 -2.02 -6.05
CA PHE A 2 0.45 -1.43 -6.65
C PHE A 2 0.86 -0.30 -7.60
N VAL A 3 0.07 -0.12 -8.66
CA VAL A 3 0.30 0.90 -9.67
C VAL A 3 -0.98 1.72 -9.78
N THR A 4 -0.83 3.04 -9.88
CA THR A 4 -1.92 3.97 -10.16
C THR A 4 -2.64 3.60 -11.45
N LYS A 5 -3.95 3.89 -11.50
CA LYS A 5 -4.74 3.71 -12.72
C LYS A 5 -4.11 4.53 -13.86
N SER A 6 -3.89 3.87 -15.00
CA SER A 6 -3.23 4.47 -16.17
C SER A 6 -1.81 4.99 -15.94
N ARG A 7 -1.12 4.57 -14.86
CA ARG A 7 0.23 5.06 -14.49
C ARG A 7 0.31 6.58 -14.33
N TYR A 8 -0.79 7.19 -13.88
CA TYR A 8 -0.83 8.64 -13.67
C TYR A 8 0.02 9.00 -12.44
N PRO A 9 0.93 9.98 -12.51
CA PRO A 9 1.81 10.35 -11.41
C PRO A 9 1.06 11.22 -10.38
N VAL A 10 0.02 10.68 -9.76
CA VAL A 10 -0.83 11.37 -8.75
C VAL A 10 -0.26 11.31 -7.33
N ARG A 11 0.84 10.59 -7.11
CA ARG A 11 1.47 10.47 -5.79
C ARG A 11 2.43 11.64 -5.56
N SER A 12 1.89 12.79 -5.19
CA SER A 12 2.66 13.99 -4.86
C SER A 12 2.24 14.58 -3.52
N GLY A 13 3.20 14.84 -2.63
CA GLY A 13 2.95 15.51 -1.35
C GLY A 13 1.99 14.75 -0.45
N ASP A 14 0.93 15.42 -0.01
CA ASP A 14 -0.04 14.94 0.97
C ASP A 14 -0.74 13.63 0.54
N VAL A 15 -0.95 13.43 -0.76
CA VAL A 15 -1.60 12.21 -1.29
C VAL A 15 -0.78 10.96 -0.99
N GLU A 16 0.55 11.05 -0.98
CA GLU A 16 1.38 9.90 -0.63
C GLU A 16 1.27 9.55 0.87
N LEU A 17 1.24 10.57 1.74
CA LEU A 17 1.06 10.39 3.17
C LEU A 17 -0.30 9.76 3.48
N ASP A 18 -1.37 10.26 2.87
CA ASP A 18 -2.73 9.72 3.04
C ASP A 18 -2.82 8.24 2.61
N ILE A 19 -2.16 7.88 1.50
CA ILE A 19 -2.11 6.49 1.04
C ILE A 19 -1.36 5.60 2.04
N ILE A 20 -0.23 6.08 2.57
CA ILE A 20 0.55 5.34 3.57
C ILE A 20 -0.27 5.14 4.84
N ASP A 21 -0.93 6.18 5.33
CA ASP A 21 -1.77 6.14 6.53
C ASP A 21 -2.97 5.20 6.35
N LEU A 22 -3.62 5.24 5.19
CA LEU A 22 -4.69 4.30 4.85
C LEU A 22 -4.18 2.85 4.91
N ILE A 23 -3.05 2.56 4.27
CA ILE A 23 -2.49 1.21 4.22
C ILE A 23 -2.07 0.75 5.61
N HIS A 24 -1.51 1.66 6.42
CA HIS A 24 -1.16 1.37 7.80
C HIS A 24 -2.41 1.02 8.63
N GLY A 25 -3.49 1.78 8.48
CA GLY A 25 -4.78 1.50 9.13
C GLY A 25 -5.38 0.16 8.72
N ILE A 26 -5.27 -0.22 7.43
CA ILE A 26 -5.70 -1.54 6.95
C ILE A 26 -4.83 -2.65 7.55
N CYS A 27 -3.51 -2.46 7.63
CA CYS A 27 -2.61 -3.47 8.20
C CYS A 27 -2.92 -3.73 9.68
N GLN A 28 -3.10 -2.67 10.48
CA GLN A 28 -3.45 -2.77 11.90
C GLN A 28 -4.76 -3.53 12.14
N LYS A 29 -5.77 -3.32 11.30
CA LYS A 29 -7.06 -4.05 11.38
C LYS A 29 -6.94 -5.54 11.11
N HIS A 30 -5.88 -5.97 10.42
CA HIS A 30 -5.78 -7.30 9.83
C HIS A 30 -4.64 -8.16 10.34
N ARG A 31 -4.10 -7.83 11.52
CA ARG A 31 -2.94 -8.54 12.09
C ARG A 31 -1.75 -8.60 11.10
N CYS A 32 -1.63 -7.56 10.29
CA CYS A 32 -0.51 -7.37 9.37
C CYS A 32 0.33 -6.21 9.89
N LEU A 33 1.64 -6.26 9.67
CA LEU A 33 2.54 -5.19 10.07
C LEU A 33 3.22 -4.60 8.84
N LEU A 34 2.92 -3.34 8.55
CA LEU A 34 3.59 -2.60 7.49
C LEU A 34 5.02 -2.29 7.94
N LYS A 35 6.01 -2.91 7.31
CA LYS A 35 7.44 -2.68 7.58
C LYS A 35 7.95 -1.48 6.81
N GLU A 36 7.59 -1.38 5.53
CA GLU A 36 7.98 -0.27 4.66
C GLU A 36 6.89 0.03 3.65
N ALA A 37 6.71 1.31 3.35
CA ALA A 37 5.96 1.79 2.21
C ALA A 37 6.82 2.81 1.46
N LYS A 38 7.22 2.49 0.22
CA LYS A 38 8.07 3.37 -0.61
C LYS A 38 7.40 3.58 -1.96
N GLY A 39 7.20 4.84 -2.32
CA GLY A 39 6.91 5.23 -3.70
C GLY A 39 8.14 5.06 -4.58
N ASP A 40 7.93 4.80 -5.87
CA ASP A 40 9.02 4.91 -6.83
C ASP A 40 9.39 6.38 -7.02
N LEU A 41 10.63 6.71 -6.66
CA LEU A 41 11.23 8.05 -6.71
C LEU A 41 11.24 8.67 -8.11
N VAL A 42 11.13 7.86 -9.18
CA VAL A 42 11.30 8.35 -10.56
C VAL A 42 9.98 8.70 -11.22
N LYS A 43 8.93 7.89 -11.02
CA LYS A 43 7.68 8.02 -11.76
C LYS A 43 6.47 8.36 -10.89
N ASN A 44 6.53 8.19 -9.57
CA ASN A 44 5.41 8.40 -8.65
C ASN A 44 4.11 7.69 -9.08
N ASP A 45 4.21 6.66 -9.92
CA ASP A 45 3.07 5.92 -10.46
C ASP A 45 2.87 4.57 -9.75
N GLN A 46 3.79 4.18 -8.87
CA GLN A 46 3.78 2.90 -8.17
C GLN A 46 4.18 3.02 -6.69
N ILE A 47 3.66 2.08 -5.88
CA ILE A 47 4.01 1.92 -4.47
C ILE A 47 4.44 0.48 -4.18
N HIS A 48 5.56 0.37 -3.49
CA HIS A 48 6.10 -0.85 -2.94
C HIS A 48 5.77 -0.90 -1.45
N LEU A 49 5.12 -1.99 -1.05
CA LEU A 49 4.77 -2.27 0.33
C LEU A 49 5.52 -3.51 0.76
N LEU A 50 6.21 -3.41 1.89
CA LEU A 50 6.75 -4.55 2.62
C LEU A 50 5.84 -4.79 3.82
N ILE A 51 5.08 -5.88 3.77
CA ILE A 51 4.10 -6.24 4.81
C ILE A 51 4.50 -7.60 5.39
N ASP A 52 4.60 -7.64 6.71
CA ASP A 52 4.75 -8.86 7.49
C ASP A 52 3.35 -9.40 7.82
N LEU A 53 3.08 -10.62 7.41
CA LEU A 53 1.77 -11.28 7.48
C LEU A 53 1.89 -12.52 8.36
N ALA A 54 0.94 -12.70 9.27
CA ALA A 54 0.82 -13.97 9.97
C ALA A 54 0.51 -15.10 8.96
N PRO A 55 1.05 -16.31 9.16
CA PRO A 55 0.98 -17.40 8.18
C PRO A 55 -0.44 -17.92 7.90
N ASP A 56 -1.39 -17.61 8.78
CA ASP A 56 -2.82 -17.92 8.66
C ASP A 56 -3.61 -16.86 7.86
N VAL A 57 -2.98 -15.73 7.50
CA VAL A 57 -3.64 -14.65 6.77
C VAL A 57 -3.60 -14.89 5.26
N LEU A 58 -4.78 -15.04 4.66
CA LEU A 58 -4.95 -15.13 3.21
C LEU A 58 -4.73 -13.76 2.56
N ILE A 59 -3.60 -13.66 1.85
CA ILE A 59 -3.17 -12.46 1.12
C ILE A 59 -4.23 -12.00 0.11
N SER A 60 -4.87 -12.92 -0.62
CA SER A 60 -5.86 -12.60 -1.65
C SER A 60 -7.10 -11.87 -1.11
N THR A 61 -7.55 -12.22 0.09
CA THR A 61 -8.68 -11.58 0.75
C THR A 61 -8.30 -10.19 1.25
N LYS A 62 -7.08 -10.01 1.77
CA LYS A 62 -6.63 -8.74 2.34
C LYS A 62 -6.15 -7.71 1.32
N ILE A 63 -5.63 -8.15 0.18
CA ILE A 63 -5.30 -7.25 -0.94
C ILE A 63 -6.57 -6.57 -1.51
N ARG A 64 -7.73 -7.27 -1.52
CA ARG A 64 -8.98 -6.68 -2.01
C ARG A 64 -9.43 -5.47 -1.20
N GLU A 65 -9.14 -5.44 0.10
CA GLU A 65 -9.50 -4.31 0.95
C GLU A 65 -8.55 -3.11 0.77
N ILE A 66 -7.36 -3.33 0.22
CA ILE A 66 -6.39 -2.29 -0.15
C ILE A 66 -6.67 -1.73 -1.56
N THR A 67 -7.39 -2.48 -2.39
CA THR A 67 -7.70 -2.08 -3.77
C THR A 67 -8.90 -1.12 -3.78
N ILE A 68 -8.62 0.19 -3.87
CA ILE A 68 -9.61 1.24 -4.13
C ILE A 68 -9.77 1.43 -5.64
#